data_AF-A0A074YF74-F1
#
_entry.id   AF-A0A074YF74-F1
#
_cell.length_a   1.000
_cell.length_b   1.000
_cell.length_c   1.000
_cell.angle_alpha   90.00
_cell.angle_beta   90.00
_cell.angle_gamma   90.00
#
_symmetry.space_group_name_H-M   'P 1'
#
loop_
_entity.id
_entity.type
_entity.pdbx_description
1 polymer ?
#
loop_
_entity_poly.entity_id
_entity_poly.type
_entity_poly.pdbx_seq_one_letter_code
_entity_poly.pdbx_strand_id
1 'polypeptide(L)'
;MRRPVSLFGAAAPFEEAEKGSPLNNHLASHTSKRCVVFLDEFDKTEQDVRESLLTILDSGIGHGFALEHHHRRDHLISKFYDEHLESKSDSERRHVSIKPLQHDLYKLFIQAYTPAVAGRISDFLPFFPFSRDEAAVINHKCLRSFGDRIRRPIDLHSKPPRTIGHMHLSLEEDGELCKFLAESYVRELGATSIQNRVGGLEAEAFMLHTDSDDEITEAINRQPRVKYTVQLHPVGDTSEVAIREDGTTLIPSD
;
A
#
# COMPACT_ATOMS: atom_id res chain seq x y z
N MET A 1 10.95 -5.02 38.55
CA MET A 1 9.49 -4.98 38.34
C MET A 1 9.25 -4.78 36.85
N ARG A 2 8.60 -5.70 36.13
CA ARG A 2 8.36 -5.54 34.68
C ARG A 2 7.29 -4.47 34.47
N ARG A 3 7.57 -3.52 33.57
CA ARG A 3 6.65 -2.45 33.15
C ARG A 3 5.48 -3.08 32.39
N PRO A 4 4.21 -2.85 32.76
CA PRO A 4 3.10 -3.23 31.89
C PRO A 4 3.20 -2.42 30.60
N VAL A 5 3.33 -3.11 29.47
CA VAL A 5 3.38 -2.49 28.14
C VAL A 5 1.93 -2.19 27.75
N SER A 6 1.61 -0.93 27.51
CA SER A 6 0.27 -0.45 27.15
C SER A 6 0.31 0.31 25.84
N LEU A 7 -0.76 0.18 25.05
CA LEU A 7 -0.95 0.92 23.81
C LEU A 7 -0.98 2.46 24.02
N PHE A 8 -1.25 2.91 25.25
CA PHE A 8 -1.36 4.33 25.63
C PHE A 8 -0.13 4.90 26.33
N GLY A 9 0.95 4.10 26.44
CA GLY A 9 2.19 4.53 27.05
C GLY A 9 2.27 4.23 28.55
N ALA A 10 3.25 4.82 29.22
CA ALA A 10 3.45 4.62 30.65
C ALA A 10 2.37 5.38 31.46
N ALA A 11 1.88 4.75 32.54
CA ALA A 11 1.11 5.45 33.56
C ALA A 11 2.06 6.23 34.50
N ALA A 12 1.56 7.27 35.16
CA ALA A 12 2.32 7.90 36.26
C ALA A 12 2.57 6.86 37.38
N PRO A 13 3.75 6.85 38.03
CA PRO A 13 4.82 7.87 38.00
C PRO A 13 6.04 7.50 37.12
N PHE A 14 5.90 6.67 36.09
CA PHE A 14 7.05 6.26 35.27
C PHE A 14 7.62 7.41 34.40
N GLU A 15 8.94 7.42 34.15
CA GLU A 15 9.72 8.48 33.46
C GLU A 15 9.19 8.92 32.07
N GLU A 16 8.30 8.15 31.45
CA GLU A 16 7.72 8.45 30.13
C GLU A 16 6.23 8.73 30.15
N ALA A 17 5.61 8.82 31.33
CA ALA A 17 4.17 9.07 31.46
C ALA A 17 3.76 10.40 30.79
N GLU A 18 4.62 11.43 30.84
CA GLU A 18 4.36 12.73 30.23
C GLU A 18 4.48 12.74 28.70
N LYS A 19 5.20 11.78 28.11
CA LYS A 19 5.39 11.72 26.65
C LYS A 19 4.18 11.12 25.92
N GLY A 20 3.35 10.36 26.62
CA GLY A 20 2.24 9.59 26.04
C GLY A 20 2.71 8.50 25.07
N SER A 21 1.78 7.93 24.31
CA SER A 21 2.08 7.06 23.17
C SER A 21 1.72 7.74 21.84
N PRO A 22 2.30 7.29 20.71
CA PRO A 22 1.91 7.78 19.39
C PRO A 22 0.39 7.74 19.16
N LEU A 23 -0.26 6.65 19.56
CA LEU A 23 -1.71 6.51 19.42
C LEU A 23 -2.47 7.50 20.33
N ASN A 24 -2.11 7.58 21.61
CA ASN A 24 -2.78 8.49 22.55
C ASN A 24 -2.68 9.95 22.09
N ASN A 25 -1.49 10.36 21.66
CA ASN A 25 -1.22 11.73 21.20
C ASN A 25 -1.96 12.03 19.88
N HIS A 26 -2.06 11.04 18.98
CA HIS A 26 -2.85 11.16 17.76
C HIS A 26 -4.34 11.35 18.06
N LEU A 27 -4.92 10.52 18.93
CA LEU A 27 -6.33 10.61 19.31
C LEU A 27 -6.64 11.94 20.01
N ALA A 28 -5.80 12.34 20.97
CA ALA A 28 -5.97 13.61 21.68
C ALA A 28 -5.95 14.82 20.71
N SER A 29 -5.05 14.84 19.73
CA SER A 29 -4.97 15.90 18.71
C SER A 29 -6.14 15.90 17.70
N HIS A 30 -6.92 14.81 17.66
CA HIS A 30 -8.09 14.65 16.80
C HIS A 30 -9.41 14.58 17.58
N THR A 31 -9.41 15.06 18.82
CA THR A 31 -10.63 15.15 19.65
C THR A 31 -11.73 15.92 18.87
N SER A 32 -12.92 15.33 18.77
CA SER A 32 -14.08 15.83 17.99
C SER A 32 -13.99 15.70 16.46
N LYS A 33 -12.95 15.05 15.92
CA LYS A 33 -12.87 14.69 14.50
C LYS A 33 -13.09 13.19 14.31
N ARG A 34 -13.72 12.82 13.20
CA ARG A 34 -13.77 11.42 12.77
C ARG A 34 -12.40 11.03 12.25
N CYS A 35 -11.83 9.95 12.77
CA CYS A 35 -10.64 9.33 12.20
C CYS A 35 -10.79 7.81 12.17
N VAL A 36 -10.03 7.18 11.26
CA VAL A 36 -9.87 5.73 11.20
C VAL A 36 -8.44 5.43 11.62
N VAL A 37 -8.29 4.59 12.64
CA VAL A 37 -6.99 4.14 13.13
C VAL A 37 -6.75 2.72 12.66
N PHE A 38 -5.63 2.50 11.98
CA PHE A 38 -5.15 1.17 11.60
C PHE A 38 -4.16 0.68 12.65
N LEU A 39 -4.44 -0.49 13.23
CA LEU A 39 -3.52 -1.20 14.11
C LEU A 39 -2.96 -2.39 13.34
N ASP A 40 -1.76 -2.22 12.81
CA ASP A 40 -1.06 -3.21 12.01
C ASP A 40 -0.50 -4.35 12.88
N GLU A 41 -0.54 -5.57 12.34
CA GLU A 41 -0.12 -6.82 12.95
C GLU A 41 -0.56 -6.98 14.43
N PHE A 42 -1.74 -6.46 14.78
CA PHE A 42 -2.13 -6.28 16.18
C PHE A 42 -2.23 -7.61 16.94
N ASP A 43 -2.50 -8.72 16.24
CA ASP A 43 -2.52 -10.07 16.82
C ASP A 43 -1.17 -10.57 17.32
N LYS A 44 -0.05 -9.99 16.87
CA LYS A 44 1.29 -10.33 17.36
C LYS A 44 1.64 -9.65 18.69
N THR A 45 0.83 -8.71 19.15
CA THR A 45 1.11 -7.98 20.40
C THR A 45 0.79 -8.83 21.63
N GLU A 46 1.45 -8.50 22.75
CA GLU A 46 1.22 -9.13 24.05
C GLU A 46 -0.24 -8.95 24.51
N GLN A 47 -0.74 -9.88 25.32
CA GLN A 47 -2.13 -9.84 25.79
C GLN A 47 -2.50 -8.52 26.48
N ASP A 48 -1.62 -7.98 27.33
CA ASP A 48 -1.84 -6.71 28.04
C ASP A 48 -2.04 -5.54 27.07
N VAL A 49 -1.32 -5.53 25.93
CA VAL A 49 -1.48 -4.50 24.88
C VAL A 49 -2.82 -4.66 24.19
N ARG A 50 -3.23 -5.90 23.88
CA ARG A 50 -4.53 -6.19 23.25
C ARG A 50 -5.70 -5.83 24.14
N GLU A 51 -5.60 -6.07 25.44
CA GLU A 51 -6.62 -5.72 26.42
C GLU A 51 -6.70 -4.22 26.65
N SER A 52 -5.58 -3.49 26.55
CA SER A 52 -5.60 -2.03 26.70
C SER A 52 -6.55 -1.35 25.70
N LEU A 53 -6.74 -1.93 24.50
CA LEU A 53 -7.67 -1.44 23.46
C LEU A 53 -9.12 -1.31 23.97
N LEU A 54 -9.53 -2.13 24.95
CA LEU A 54 -10.87 -2.05 25.57
C LEU A 54 -11.18 -0.66 26.09
N THR A 55 -10.18 0.01 26.68
CA THR A 55 -10.31 1.36 27.25
C THR A 55 -10.89 2.34 26.23
N ILE A 56 -10.48 2.24 24.97
CA ILE A 56 -10.97 3.10 23.90
C ILE A 56 -12.29 2.60 23.35
N LEU A 57 -12.39 1.31 23.06
CA LEU A 57 -13.59 0.74 22.46
C LEU A 57 -14.82 0.95 23.36
N ASP A 58 -14.64 1.00 24.69
CA ASP A 58 -15.70 1.33 25.65
C ASP A 58 -16.04 2.81 25.77
N SER A 59 -15.07 3.69 25.49
CA SER A 59 -15.29 5.12 25.60
C SER A 59 -16.22 5.67 24.51
N GLY A 60 -16.41 4.93 23.41
CA GLY A 60 -17.32 5.30 22.31
C GLY A 60 -16.96 6.62 21.60
N ILE A 61 -15.75 7.15 21.83
CA ILE A 61 -15.32 8.44 21.29
C ILE A 61 -15.06 8.26 19.80
N GLY A 62 -16.02 8.61 18.94
CA GLY A 62 -15.89 9.13 17.56
C GLY A 62 -14.91 8.51 16.55
N HIS A 63 -14.23 7.42 16.88
CA HIS A 63 -13.08 6.89 16.17
C HIS A 63 -13.40 5.47 15.69
N GLY A 64 -13.18 5.21 14.40
CA GLY A 64 -13.24 3.86 13.85
C GLY A 64 -11.88 3.19 14.01
N PHE A 65 -11.87 1.94 14.47
CA PHE A 65 -10.65 1.13 14.51
C PHE A 65 -10.73 0.04 13.45
N ALA A 66 -9.71 -0.01 12.61
CA ALA A 66 -9.45 -1.12 11.73
C ALA A 66 -8.28 -1.91 12.31
N LEU A 67 -8.54 -3.18 12.64
CA LEU A 67 -7.49 -4.11 13.06
C LEU A 67 -7.04 -4.88 11.85
N GLU A 68 -5.78 -4.68 11.46
CA GLU A 68 -5.16 -5.51 10.44
C GLU A 68 -4.59 -6.75 11.11
N HIS A 69 -4.81 -7.89 10.48
CA HIS A 69 -4.45 -9.18 11.02
C HIS A 69 -3.47 -9.90 10.14
N HIS A 70 -2.50 -10.54 10.78
CA HIS A 70 -1.43 -11.21 10.10
C HIS A 70 -1.80 -12.62 9.60
N HIS A 71 -0.98 -13.11 8.66
CA HIS A 71 -1.01 -14.31 7.81
C HIS A 71 -1.60 -15.62 8.33
N ARG A 72 -1.81 -15.81 9.65
CA ARG A 72 -2.41 -17.06 10.18
C ARG A 72 -3.87 -17.27 9.74
N ARG A 73 -4.53 -16.22 9.24
CA ARG A 73 -5.91 -16.26 8.76
C ARG A 73 -6.02 -16.24 7.23
N ASP A 74 -4.92 -16.00 6.54
CA ASP A 74 -4.87 -15.94 5.07
C ASP A 74 -5.25 -17.27 4.44
N HIS A 75 -4.97 -18.40 5.10
CA HIS A 75 -5.40 -19.70 4.61
C HIS A 75 -6.93 -19.84 4.47
N LEU A 76 -7.73 -19.25 5.36
CA LEU A 76 -9.19 -19.28 5.23
C LEU A 76 -9.68 -18.40 4.08
N ILE A 77 -9.08 -17.21 3.94
CA ILE A 77 -9.44 -16.26 2.88
C ILE A 77 -9.04 -16.82 1.52
N SER A 78 -7.81 -17.33 1.38
CA SER A 78 -7.31 -17.98 0.16
C SER A 78 -8.14 -19.20 -0.20
N LYS A 79 -8.42 -20.08 0.77
CA LYS A 79 -9.27 -21.25 0.52
C LYS A 79 -10.68 -20.86 0.04
N PHE A 80 -11.31 -19.88 0.71
CA PHE A 80 -12.61 -19.38 0.30
C PHE A 80 -12.55 -18.78 -1.11
N TYR A 81 -11.50 -18.03 -1.42
CA TYR A 81 -11.29 -17.46 -2.75
C TYR A 81 -11.19 -18.55 -3.81
N ASP A 82 -10.36 -19.58 -3.59
CA ASP A 82 -10.17 -20.69 -4.54
C ASP A 82 -11.49 -21.46 -4.78
N GLU A 83 -12.22 -21.75 -3.70
CA GLU A 83 -13.46 -22.53 -3.77
C GLU A 83 -14.65 -21.77 -4.37
N HIS A 84 -14.70 -20.44 -4.20
CA HIS A 84 -15.91 -19.67 -4.47
C HIS A 84 -15.75 -18.48 -5.42
N LEU A 85 -14.55 -17.97 -5.64
CA LEU A 85 -14.31 -16.70 -6.35
C LEU A 85 -13.38 -16.83 -7.56
N GLU A 86 -12.37 -17.70 -7.51
CA GLU A 86 -11.30 -17.74 -8.51
C GLU A 86 -11.82 -17.93 -9.94
N SER A 87 -12.71 -18.90 -10.15
CA SER A 87 -13.30 -19.24 -11.46
C SER A 87 -14.41 -18.29 -11.92
N LYS A 88 -14.78 -17.29 -11.11
CA LYS A 88 -15.87 -16.35 -11.40
C LYS A 88 -15.35 -15.05 -12.00
N SER A 89 -16.15 -14.44 -12.87
CA SER A 89 -15.92 -13.07 -13.34
C SER A 89 -16.12 -12.04 -12.21
N ASP A 90 -15.55 -10.84 -12.36
CA ASP A 90 -15.66 -9.77 -11.37
C ASP A 90 -17.11 -9.36 -11.07
N SER A 91 -18.02 -9.47 -12.04
CA SER A 91 -19.45 -9.23 -11.82
C SER A 91 -20.09 -10.31 -10.95
N GLU A 92 -19.77 -11.58 -11.20
CA GLU A 92 -20.29 -12.71 -10.44
C GLU A 92 -19.75 -12.73 -9.00
N ARG A 93 -18.47 -12.38 -8.82
CA ARG A 93 -17.82 -12.29 -7.49
C ARG A 93 -18.58 -11.36 -6.54
N ARG A 94 -19.12 -10.24 -7.04
CA ARG A 94 -19.91 -9.27 -6.24
C ARG A 94 -21.19 -9.85 -5.63
N HIS A 95 -21.69 -10.96 -6.17
CA HIS A 95 -22.92 -11.60 -5.72
C HIS A 95 -22.66 -12.80 -4.80
N VAL A 96 -21.40 -13.19 -4.59
CA VAL A 96 -21.04 -14.28 -3.69
C VAL A 96 -21.14 -13.81 -2.24
N SER A 97 -21.94 -14.51 -1.44
CA SER A 97 -22.08 -14.19 -0.02
C SER A 97 -20.81 -14.54 0.75
N ILE A 98 -20.18 -13.53 1.36
CA ILE A 98 -19.00 -13.71 2.23
C ILE A 98 -19.36 -14.01 3.69
N LYS A 99 -20.66 -14.08 4.03
CA LYS A 99 -21.12 -14.30 5.42
C LYS A 99 -20.55 -15.58 6.07
N PRO A 100 -20.42 -16.73 5.36
CA PRO A 100 -19.77 -17.91 5.93
C PRO A 100 -18.31 -17.64 6.32
N LEU A 101 -17.53 -16.98 5.45
CA LEU A 101 -16.15 -16.60 5.73
C LEU A 101 -16.06 -15.64 6.92
N GLN A 102 -16.93 -14.63 6.99
CA GLN A 102 -16.97 -13.69 8.12
C GLN A 102 -17.23 -14.42 9.45
N HIS A 103 -18.10 -15.42 9.46
CA HIS A 103 -18.39 -16.23 10.65
C HIS A 103 -17.19 -17.07 11.09
N ASP A 104 -16.46 -17.67 10.14
CA ASP A 104 -15.29 -18.47 10.47
C ASP A 104 -14.10 -17.60 10.90
N LEU A 105 -13.92 -16.41 10.30
CA LEU A 105 -12.97 -15.40 10.77
C LEU A 105 -13.29 -14.94 12.20
N TYR A 106 -14.57 -14.72 12.51
CA TYR A 106 -15.02 -14.36 13.85
C TYR A 106 -14.68 -15.43 14.89
N LYS A 107 -14.90 -16.72 14.58
CA LYS A 107 -14.51 -17.82 15.47
C LYS A 107 -13.01 -17.83 15.74
N LEU A 108 -12.17 -17.65 14.73
CA LEU A 108 -10.71 -17.55 14.91
C LEU A 108 -10.32 -16.32 15.74
N PHE A 109 -11.05 -15.21 15.58
CA PHE A 109 -10.82 -14.02 16.37
C PHE A 109 -11.08 -14.26 17.85
N ILE A 110 -12.23 -14.85 18.22
CA ILE A 110 -12.55 -15.19 19.62
C ILE A 110 -11.52 -16.12 20.24
N GLN A 111 -10.93 -17.04 19.48
CA GLN A 111 -9.89 -17.93 20.00
C GLN A 111 -8.58 -17.19 20.34
N ALA A 112 -8.28 -16.09 19.64
CA ALA A 112 -7.05 -15.33 19.81
C ALA A 112 -7.18 -14.16 20.78
N TYR A 113 -8.40 -13.69 21.02
CA TYR A 113 -8.70 -12.49 21.80
C TYR A 113 -9.64 -12.80 22.96
N THR A 114 -9.61 -11.97 24.01
CA THR A 114 -10.57 -12.11 25.10
C THR A 114 -12.00 -11.82 24.59
N PRO A 115 -13.04 -12.43 25.19
CA PRO A 115 -14.43 -12.14 24.83
C PRO A 115 -14.78 -10.65 24.91
N ALA A 116 -14.12 -9.91 25.80
CA ALA A 116 -14.27 -8.46 25.92
C ALA A 116 -13.85 -7.75 24.62
N VAL A 117 -12.68 -8.07 24.05
CA VAL A 117 -12.22 -7.42 22.81
C VAL A 117 -13.06 -7.90 21.63
N ALA A 118 -13.34 -9.20 21.56
CA ALA A 118 -14.11 -9.80 20.47
C ALA A 118 -15.53 -9.24 20.36
N GLY A 119 -16.21 -8.99 21.50
CA GLY A 119 -17.57 -8.43 21.51
C GLY A 119 -17.68 -7.00 21.00
N ARG A 120 -16.56 -6.30 20.78
CA ARG A 120 -16.51 -4.89 20.31
C ARG A 120 -16.15 -4.76 18.83
N ILE A 121 -15.90 -5.87 18.14
CA ILE A 121 -15.70 -5.89 16.70
C ILE A 121 -17.05 -5.96 16.00
N SER A 122 -17.36 -4.97 15.16
CA SER A 122 -18.64 -4.93 14.45
C SER A 122 -18.67 -5.86 13.24
N ASP A 123 -17.57 -5.90 12.48
CA ASP A 123 -17.51 -6.55 11.18
C ASP A 123 -16.12 -7.14 10.91
N PHE A 124 -16.09 -8.18 10.10
CA PHE A 124 -14.87 -8.78 9.55
C PHE A 124 -14.85 -8.53 8.05
N LEU A 125 -13.88 -7.76 7.57
CA LEU A 125 -13.76 -7.39 6.16
C LEU A 125 -12.59 -8.17 5.54
N PRO A 126 -12.85 -9.29 4.84
CA PRO A 126 -11.79 -10.02 4.15
C PRO A 126 -11.31 -9.24 2.91
N PHE A 127 -10.00 -9.13 2.76
CA PHE A 127 -9.37 -8.64 1.54
C PHE A 127 -8.97 -9.83 0.67
N PHE A 128 -9.53 -9.92 -0.52
CA PHE A 128 -9.23 -11.00 -1.46
C PHE A 128 -8.05 -10.65 -2.38
N PRO A 129 -7.37 -11.66 -2.95
CA PRO A 129 -6.45 -11.45 -4.06
C PRO A 129 -7.06 -10.63 -5.19
N PHE A 130 -6.23 -9.81 -5.84
CA PHE A 130 -6.67 -9.02 -6.99
C PHE A 130 -7.01 -9.94 -8.17
N SER A 131 -8.10 -9.61 -8.89
CA SER A 131 -8.31 -10.12 -10.25
C SER A 131 -7.20 -9.62 -11.18
N ARG A 132 -7.06 -10.22 -12.38
CA ARG A 132 -6.11 -9.73 -13.39
C ARG A 132 -6.39 -8.26 -13.75
N ASP A 133 -7.67 -7.90 -13.85
CA ASP A 133 -8.08 -6.54 -14.21
C ASP A 133 -7.85 -5.57 -13.05
N GLU A 134 -8.11 -5.99 -11.81
CA GLU A 134 -7.78 -5.19 -10.61
C GLU A 134 -6.26 -4.97 -10.50
N ALA A 135 -5.45 -6.00 -10.73
CA ALA A 135 -3.99 -5.90 -10.75
C ALA A 135 -3.50 -4.98 -11.88
N ALA A 136 -4.16 -4.98 -13.05
CA ALA A 136 -3.86 -4.03 -14.13
C ALA A 136 -4.17 -2.58 -13.72
N VAL A 137 -5.29 -2.33 -13.05
CA VAL A 137 -5.63 -1.00 -12.52
C VAL A 137 -4.61 -0.53 -11.47
N ILE A 138 -4.12 -1.44 -10.62
CA ILE A 138 -3.07 -1.13 -9.63
C ILE A 138 -1.75 -0.81 -10.34
N ASN A 139 -1.36 -1.59 -11.35
CA ASN A 139 -0.20 -1.29 -12.19
C ASN A 139 -0.29 0.12 -12.78
N HIS A 140 -1.44 0.47 -13.37
CA HIS A 140 -1.66 1.81 -13.90
C HIS A 140 -1.47 2.88 -12.82
N LYS A 141 -2.07 2.70 -11.63
CA LYS A 141 -1.90 3.64 -10.50
C LYS A 141 -0.42 3.78 -10.09
N CYS A 142 0.32 2.68 -10.01
CA CYS A 142 1.75 2.68 -9.70
C CYS A 142 2.57 3.44 -10.76
N LEU A 143 2.34 3.16 -12.06
CA LEU A 143 3.01 3.85 -13.17
C LEU A 143 2.69 5.35 -13.22
N ARG A 144 1.44 5.74 -12.97
CA ARG A 144 1.05 7.16 -12.84
C ARG A 144 1.78 7.83 -11.68
N SER A 145 1.85 7.16 -10.53
CA SER A 145 2.56 7.68 -9.36
C SER A 145 4.07 7.79 -9.60
N PHE A 146 4.65 6.89 -10.40
CA PHE A 146 6.03 6.98 -10.87
C PHE A 146 6.23 8.19 -11.79
N GLY A 147 5.38 8.34 -12.80
CA GLY A 147 5.37 9.50 -13.70
C GLY A 147 5.28 10.83 -12.95
N ASP A 148 4.38 10.92 -11.96
CA ASP A 148 4.23 12.12 -11.11
C ASP A 148 5.48 12.42 -10.27
N ARG A 149 6.25 11.39 -9.86
CA ARG A 149 7.50 11.59 -9.12
C ARG A 149 8.61 12.13 -10.02
N ILE A 150 8.81 11.53 -11.19
CA ILE A 150 9.89 11.96 -12.12
C ILE A 150 9.56 13.26 -12.86
N ARG A 151 8.29 13.69 -12.86
CA ARG A 151 7.87 15.00 -13.38
C ARG A 151 8.33 16.16 -12.48
N ARG A 152 8.55 15.92 -11.19
CA ARG A 152 9.02 16.94 -10.24
C ARG A 152 10.40 17.45 -10.65
N PRO A 153 10.72 18.74 -10.43
CA PRO A 153 12.04 19.26 -10.75
C PRO A 153 13.14 18.54 -9.95
N ILE A 154 14.32 18.44 -10.55
CA ILE A 154 15.56 18.04 -9.88
C ILE A 154 15.79 19.03 -8.72
N ASP A 155 16.09 18.50 -7.55
CA ASP A 155 16.29 19.27 -6.32
C ASP A 155 17.42 18.62 -5.53
N LEU A 156 18.62 19.18 -5.65
CA LEU A 156 19.82 18.64 -4.98
C LEU A 156 19.88 19.05 -3.50
N HIS A 157 18.99 19.94 -3.08
CA HIS A 157 18.90 20.44 -1.71
C HIS A 157 17.85 19.70 -0.86
N SER A 158 16.99 18.89 -1.49
CA SER A 158 16.04 18.04 -0.76
C SER A 158 16.74 16.99 0.11
N LYS A 159 16.02 16.45 1.09
CA LYS A 159 16.53 15.38 1.97
C LYS A 159 15.60 14.16 1.88
N PRO A 160 15.98 13.08 1.17
CA PRO A 160 17.21 12.92 0.37
C PRO A 160 17.21 13.78 -0.91
N PRO A 161 18.38 14.04 -1.53
CA PRO A 161 18.46 14.76 -2.80
C PRO A 161 17.68 14.07 -3.91
N ARG A 162 16.97 14.85 -4.73
CA ARG A 162 16.22 14.38 -5.90
C ARG A 162 17.06 14.61 -7.15
N THR A 163 17.91 13.65 -7.48
CA THR A 163 18.77 13.66 -8.68
C THR A 163 18.03 13.31 -9.96
N ILE A 164 16.88 12.64 -9.85
CA ILE A 164 16.02 12.27 -10.98
C ILE A 164 14.77 13.15 -10.95
N GLY A 165 14.53 13.88 -12.02
CA GLY A 165 13.38 14.75 -12.12
C GLY A 165 13.30 15.45 -13.46
N HIS A 166 12.29 16.30 -13.62
CA HIS A 166 12.06 17.10 -14.81
C HIS A 166 11.89 16.27 -16.10
N MET A 167 11.28 15.09 -15.95
CA MET A 167 11.00 14.17 -17.05
C MET A 167 9.51 14.10 -17.34
N HIS A 168 9.16 13.58 -18.51
CA HIS A 168 7.79 13.20 -18.84
C HIS A 168 7.72 11.71 -19.15
N LEU A 169 7.01 10.96 -18.31
CA LEU A 169 6.67 9.57 -18.60
C LEU A 169 5.37 9.51 -19.42
N SER A 170 5.43 8.88 -20.58
CA SER A 170 4.29 8.51 -21.41
C SER A 170 4.10 7.00 -21.37
N LEU A 171 2.84 6.54 -21.38
CA LEU A 171 2.51 5.12 -21.46
C LEU A 171 1.92 4.85 -22.85
N GLU A 172 2.52 3.95 -23.61
CA GLU A 172 1.97 3.47 -24.88
C GLU A 172 1.05 2.28 -24.63
N GLU A 173 -0.14 2.29 -25.26
CA GLU A 173 -1.17 1.26 -25.08
C GLU A 173 -1.38 0.86 -23.61
N ASP A 174 -1.63 1.87 -22.76
CA ASP A 174 -1.64 1.76 -21.29
C ASP A 174 -2.45 0.57 -20.74
N GLY A 175 -3.60 0.27 -21.33
CA GLY A 175 -4.44 -0.88 -20.98
C GLY A 175 -3.75 -2.23 -21.20
N GLU A 176 -3.15 -2.44 -22.36
CA GLU A 176 -2.46 -3.70 -22.69
C GLU A 176 -1.14 -3.82 -21.93
N LEU A 177 -0.40 -2.72 -21.81
CA LEU A 177 0.81 -2.65 -20.96
C LEU A 177 0.50 -3.04 -19.50
N CYS A 178 -0.55 -2.49 -18.92
CA CYS A 178 -0.91 -2.77 -17.52
C CYS A 178 -1.43 -4.20 -17.33
N LYS A 179 -2.15 -4.75 -18.30
CA LYS A 179 -2.56 -6.17 -18.29
C LYS A 179 -1.37 -7.11 -18.41
N PHE A 180 -0.40 -6.78 -19.26
CA PHE A 180 0.84 -7.54 -19.39
C PHE A 180 1.62 -7.54 -18.06
N LEU A 181 1.79 -6.37 -17.44
CA LEU A 181 2.44 -6.25 -16.13
C LEU A 181 1.69 -7.02 -15.03
N ALA A 182 0.36 -7.10 -15.10
CA ALA A 182 -0.46 -7.84 -14.15
C ALA A 182 -0.21 -9.35 -14.18
N GLU A 183 0.37 -9.91 -15.24
CA GLU A 183 0.73 -11.34 -15.32
C GLU A 183 1.82 -11.74 -14.32
N SER A 184 2.62 -10.76 -13.88
CA SER A 184 3.64 -10.94 -12.84
C SER A 184 3.10 -10.79 -11.41
N TYR A 185 1.78 -10.64 -11.24
CA TYR A 185 1.15 -10.54 -9.92
C TYR A 185 1.35 -11.84 -9.12
N VAL A 186 1.90 -11.69 -7.92
CA VAL A 186 2.08 -12.80 -6.97
C VAL A 186 1.06 -12.62 -5.85
N ARG A 187 0.11 -13.56 -5.77
CA ARG A 187 -1.01 -13.53 -4.83
C ARG A 187 -0.55 -13.33 -3.39
N GLU A 188 0.47 -14.06 -2.98
CA GLU A 188 1.03 -14.10 -1.63
C GLU A 188 1.69 -12.77 -1.22
N LEU A 189 2.14 -11.98 -2.19
CA LEU A 189 2.78 -10.69 -1.96
C LEU A 189 1.81 -9.51 -2.14
N GLY A 190 0.60 -9.75 -2.65
CA GLY A 190 -0.39 -8.70 -2.85
C GLY A 190 0.11 -7.56 -3.74
N ALA A 191 -0.27 -6.33 -3.40
CA ALA A 191 0.13 -5.14 -4.16
C ALA A 191 1.66 -4.92 -4.18
N THR A 192 2.39 -5.49 -3.23
CA THR A 192 3.85 -5.36 -3.14
C THR A 192 4.55 -5.96 -4.36
N SER A 193 4.06 -7.07 -4.94
CA SER A 193 4.67 -7.62 -6.16
C SER A 193 4.54 -6.66 -7.34
N ILE A 194 3.39 -6.00 -7.45
CA ILE A 194 3.11 -5.01 -8.49
C ILE A 194 3.99 -3.77 -8.30
N GLN A 195 4.09 -3.27 -7.07
CA GLN A 195 4.95 -2.13 -6.73
C GLN A 195 6.42 -2.41 -7.01
N ASN A 196 6.91 -3.60 -6.66
CA ASN A 196 8.30 -4.00 -6.93
C ASN A 196 8.57 -4.08 -8.43
N ARG A 197 7.62 -4.59 -9.23
CA ARG A 197 7.75 -4.65 -10.68
C ARG A 197 7.89 -3.25 -11.29
N VAL A 198 7.04 -2.31 -10.87
CA VAL A 198 7.16 -0.90 -11.30
C VAL A 198 8.45 -0.27 -10.78
N GLY A 199 8.87 -0.58 -9.54
CA GLY A 199 10.15 -0.14 -8.98
C GLY A 199 11.36 -0.52 -9.84
N GLY A 200 11.33 -1.70 -10.48
CA GLY A 200 12.34 -2.10 -11.46
C GLY A 200 12.39 -1.19 -12.70
N LEU A 201 11.23 -0.72 -13.17
CA LEU A 201 11.14 0.26 -14.27
C LEU A 201 11.68 1.63 -13.85
N GLU A 202 11.51 2.02 -12.58
CA GLU A 202 12.10 3.27 -12.07
C GLU A 202 13.62 3.20 -12.07
N ALA A 203 14.18 2.04 -11.71
CA ALA A 203 15.61 1.81 -11.78
C ALA A 203 16.13 1.82 -13.23
N GLU A 204 15.39 1.27 -14.18
CA GLU A 204 15.72 1.34 -15.61
C GLU A 204 15.72 2.78 -16.14
N ALA A 205 14.68 3.55 -15.82
CA ALA A 205 14.62 4.97 -16.17
C ALA A 205 15.77 5.78 -15.54
N PHE A 206 16.16 5.44 -14.30
CA PHE A 206 17.33 6.03 -13.68
C PHE A 206 18.59 5.76 -14.49
N MET A 207 18.86 4.48 -14.80
CA MET A 207 20.04 4.10 -15.56
C MET A 207 20.09 4.80 -16.92
N LEU A 208 18.97 4.85 -17.65
CA LEU A 208 18.85 5.55 -18.94
C LEU A 208 19.14 7.05 -18.81
N HIS A 209 18.65 7.69 -17.74
CA HIS A 209 18.88 9.11 -17.53
C HIS A 209 20.34 9.43 -17.15
N THR A 210 21.03 8.50 -16.48
CA THR A 210 22.40 8.68 -16.02
C THR A 210 23.46 8.07 -16.95
N ASP A 211 23.06 7.55 -18.12
CA ASP A 211 23.98 6.91 -19.07
C ASP A 211 24.91 7.92 -19.76
N SER A 212 24.59 9.22 -19.70
CA SER A 212 25.46 10.30 -20.18
C SER A 212 26.54 10.67 -19.14
N ASP A 213 27.73 11.03 -19.61
CA ASP A 213 28.82 11.61 -18.78
C ASP A 213 28.52 13.04 -18.27
N ASP A 214 27.33 13.58 -18.56
CA ASP A 214 26.93 14.94 -18.19
C ASP A 214 26.64 15.07 -16.68
N GLU A 215 27.10 16.17 -16.09
CA GLU A 215 26.84 16.47 -14.68
C GLU A 215 25.36 16.83 -14.46
N ILE A 216 24.69 16.09 -13.57
CA ILE A 216 23.31 16.39 -13.16
C ILE A 216 23.28 17.68 -12.34
N THR A 217 22.65 18.71 -12.89
CA THR A 217 22.48 20.01 -12.23
C THR A 217 21.04 20.50 -12.29
N GLU A 218 20.65 21.35 -11.35
CA GLU A 218 19.31 21.97 -11.34
C GLU A 218 19.07 22.92 -12.53
N ALA A 219 20.11 23.23 -13.32
CA ALA A 219 19.95 23.99 -14.57
C ALA A 219 19.13 23.23 -15.62
N ILE A 220 19.09 21.89 -15.55
CA ILE A 220 18.27 21.02 -16.41
C ILE A 220 16.78 21.38 -16.28
N ASN A 221 16.33 21.81 -15.10
CA ASN A 221 14.94 22.23 -14.86
C ASN A 221 14.48 23.41 -15.74
N ARG A 222 15.39 24.13 -16.40
CA ARG A 222 15.09 25.25 -17.31
C ARG A 222 14.91 24.81 -18.76
N GLN A 223 15.24 23.57 -19.09
CA GLN A 223 15.14 23.02 -20.44
C GLN A 223 13.76 22.37 -20.67
N PRO A 224 13.38 22.04 -21.91
CA PRO A 224 12.24 21.15 -22.15
C PRO A 224 12.41 19.81 -21.41
N ARG A 225 11.30 19.19 -20.98
CA ARG A 225 11.37 17.90 -20.30
C ARG A 225 11.75 16.80 -21.28
N VAL A 226 12.65 15.91 -20.90
CA VAL A 226 12.94 14.69 -21.67
C VAL A 226 11.73 13.75 -21.57
N LYS A 227 11.29 13.23 -22.72
CA LYS A 227 10.19 12.27 -22.81
C LYS A 227 10.75 10.86 -22.69
N TYR A 228 10.15 10.06 -21.82
CA TYR A 228 10.34 8.63 -21.78
C TYR A 228 9.02 7.93 -22.06
N THR A 229 9.00 7.00 -23.01
CA THR A 229 7.84 6.20 -23.35
C THR A 229 8.03 4.79 -22.79
N VAL A 230 7.07 4.33 -21.98
CA VAL A 230 6.97 2.95 -21.52
C VAL A 230 6.06 2.20 -22.48
N GLN A 231 6.58 1.12 -23.06
CA GLN A 231 5.86 0.38 -24.10
C GLN A 231 6.18 -1.12 -24.03
N LEU A 232 5.32 -1.91 -24.65
CA LEU A 232 5.59 -3.32 -24.91
C LEU A 232 6.49 -3.44 -26.15
N HIS A 233 7.66 -4.06 -25.98
CA HIS A 233 8.56 -4.39 -27.06
C HIS A 233 8.43 -5.89 -27.39
N PRO A 234 8.12 -6.27 -28.64
CA PRO A 234 8.18 -7.67 -29.04
C PRO A 234 9.61 -8.19 -29.04
N VAL A 235 9.84 -9.35 -28.43
CA VAL A 235 11.12 -10.06 -28.37
C VAL A 235 10.88 -11.52 -28.73
N GLY A 236 11.11 -11.87 -30.01
CA GLY A 236 10.77 -13.18 -30.54
C GLY A 236 9.26 -13.45 -30.46
N ASP A 237 8.88 -14.54 -29.80
CA ASP A 237 7.48 -14.93 -29.59
C ASP A 237 6.87 -14.34 -28.31
N THR A 238 7.64 -13.55 -27.54
CA THR A 238 7.17 -12.90 -26.31
C THR A 238 7.24 -11.37 -26.42
N SER A 239 6.79 -10.69 -25.39
CA SER A 239 6.95 -9.24 -25.24
C SER A 239 7.68 -8.95 -23.94
N GLU A 240 8.38 -7.82 -23.88
CA GLU A 240 8.95 -7.27 -22.67
C GLU A 240 8.50 -5.81 -22.50
N VAL A 241 8.52 -5.32 -21.26
CA VAL A 241 8.33 -3.89 -21.01
C VAL A 241 9.68 -3.21 -21.13
N ALA A 242 9.73 -2.14 -21.91
CA ALA A 242 10.93 -1.33 -22.07
C ALA A 242 10.60 0.16 -21.87
N ILE A 243 11.58 0.90 -21.36
CA ILE A 243 11.54 2.36 -21.34
C ILE A 243 12.46 2.89 -22.43
N ARG A 244 11.96 3.83 -23.24
CA ARG A 244 12.74 4.49 -24.29
C ARG A 244 12.69 5.99 -24.17
N GLU A 245 13.83 6.64 -24.37
CA GLU A 245 13.86 8.08 -24.59
C GLU A 245 13.21 8.40 -25.94
N ASP A 246 12.23 9.29 -25.92
CA ASP A 246 11.40 9.67 -27.06
C ASP A 246 11.46 11.19 -27.28
N GLY A 247 12.69 11.72 -27.22
CA GLY A 247 12.99 13.13 -27.44
C GLY A 247 12.57 14.04 -26.27
N THR A 248 12.01 15.21 -26.58
CA THR A 248 11.64 16.23 -25.58
C THR A 248 10.18 16.67 -25.73
N THR A 249 9.59 17.10 -24.62
CA THR A 249 8.21 17.64 -24.59
C THR A 249 8.19 19.09 -24.14
N LEU A 250 7.28 19.84 -24.76
CA LEU A 250 6.88 21.18 -24.32
C LEU A 250 5.62 21.10 -23.46
N ILE A 251 5.59 20.20 -22.48
CA ILE A 251 4.49 20.19 -21.49
C ILE A 251 4.84 21.27 -20.45
N PRO A 252 3.99 22.30 -20.26
CA PRO A 252 4.24 23.33 -19.28
C PRO A 252 4.49 22.73 -17.88
N SER A 253 5.44 23.34 -17.16
CA SER A 253 5.57 23.12 -15.73
C SER A 253 4.41 23.83 -15.05
N ASP A 254 3.33 23.10 -14.74
CA ASP A 254 2.32 23.58 -13.79
C ASP A 254 2.93 23.86 -12.42
#